data_AF-A0A7V9V7W9-F1
#
_entry.id   AF-A0A7V9V7W9-F1
#
_cell.length_a   1.000
_cell.length_b   1.000
_cell.length_c   1.000
_cell.angle_alpha   90.00
_cell.angle_beta   90.00
_cell.angle_gamma   90.00
#
_symmetry.space_group_name_H-M   'P 1'
#
loop_
_entity.id
_entity.type
_entity.pdbx_description
1 polymer ?
#
loop_
_entity_poly.entity_id
_entity_poly.type
_entity_poly.pdbx_seq_one_letter_code
_entity_poly.pdbx_strand_id
1 'polypeptide(L)'
;MRVIVVGAGLGGLSAACHLAGRGHEVVVLEREGVPGGRAGLLELEGYRFDTGPTVLTMTGILAGAFAAAGADLADHVTLVPVDPMYRACFADGSELRVRQGREPMREEIQRVCGAGEAEAFGRFCDWLTELYRLVMPNFID
;
A
#
# COMPACT_ATOMS: atom_id res chain seq x y z
N MET A 1 14.62 15.90 23.56
CA MET A 1 15.71 16.25 22.62
C MET A 1 15.09 16.80 21.36
N ARG A 2 15.79 17.72 20.67
CA ARG A 2 15.38 18.24 19.37
C ARG A 2 15.99 17.39 18.25
N VAL A 3 15.18 16.92 17.31
CA VAL A 3 15.60 16.05 16.21
C VAL A 3 15.21 16.71 14.88
N ILE A 4 16.14 16.69 13.93
CA ILE A 4 15.90 17.18 12.57
C ILE A 4 15.77 15.99 11.64
N VAL A 5 14.65 15.90 10.93
CA VAL A 5 14.42 14.93 9.86
C VAL A 5 14.55 15.67 8.52
N VAL A 6 15.42 15.18 7.64
CA VAL A 6 15.64 15.79 6.31
C VAL A 6 14.91 14.96 5.26
N GLY A 7 13.91 15.56 4.62
CA GLY A 7 12.99 14.97 3.65
C GLY A 7 11.64 14.63 4.27
N ALA A 8 10.57 15.17 3.68
CA ALA A 8 9.18 14.93 4.06
C ALA A 8 8.49 13.89 3.14
N GLY A 9 9.23 12.88 2.69
CA GLY A 9 8.64 11.67 2.09
C GLY A 9 8.03 10.74 3.14
N LEU A 10 7.31 9.69 2.72
CA LEU A 10 6.64 8.74 3.63
C LEU A 10 7.57 8.19 4.74
N GLY A 11 8.82 7.85 4.41
CA GLY A 11 9.78 7.37 5.40
C GLY A 11 10.19 8.44 6.44
N GLY A 12 10.43 9.68 6.00
CA GLY A 12 10.78 10.78 6.88
C GLY A 12 9.60 11.22 7.76
N LEU A 13 8.40 11.29 7.19
CA LEU A 13 7.18 11.59 7.93
C LEU A 13 6.87 10.49 8.95
N SER A 14 7.01 9.22 8.59
CA SER A 14 6.86 8.10 9.54
C SER A 14 7.85 8.22 10.70
N ALA A 15 9.15 8.44 10.41
CA ALA A 15 10.16 8.65 11.43
C ALA A 15 9.81 9.84 12.34
N ALA A 16 9.34 10.95 11.77
CA ALA A 16 8.91 12.12 12.53
C ALA A 16 7.74 11.82 13.45
N CYS A 17 6.72 11.09 12.99
CA CYS A 17 5.58 10.64 13.81
C CYS A 17 6.06 9.80 15.02
N HIS A 18 6.91 8.80 14.78
CA HIS A 18 7.45 7.96 15.84
C HIS A 18 8.33 8.73 16.85
N LEU A 19 9.14 9.67 16.38
CA LEU A 19 9.97 10.50 17.26
C LEU A 19 9.12 11.47 18.08
N ALA A 20 8.15 12.14 17.45
CA ALA A 20 7.25 13.07 18.13
C ALA A 20 6.42 12.36 19.20
N GLY A 21 5.86 11.18 18.89
CA GLY A 21 5.13 10.36 19.85
C GLY A 21 5.93 9.90 21.06
N ARG A 22 7.25 9.81 20.93
CA ARG A 22 8.18 9.51 22.03
C ARG A 22 8.60 10.76 22.82
N GLY A 23 7.97 11.91 22.57
CA GLY A 23 8.21 13.16 23.30
C GLY A 23 9.43 13.97 22.81
N HIS A 24 9.93 13.68 21.60
CA HIS A 24 10.96 14.51 20.99
C HIS A 24 10.36 15.74 20.30
N GLU A 25 11.07 16.87 20.33
CA GLU A 25 10.75 18.03 19.49
C GLU A 25 11.30 17.75 18.10
N VAL A 26 10.44 17.61 17.09
CA VAL A 26 10.85 17.21 15.73
C VAL A 26 10.69 18.38 14.77
N VAL A 27 11.74 18.65 13.99
CA VAL A 27 11.70 19.57 12.85
C VAL A 27 11.87 18.75 11.58
N VAL A 28 10.92 18.84 10.66
CA VAL A 28 11.02 18.22 9.34
C VAL A 28 11.44 19.30 8.33
N LEU A 29 12.49 19.04 7.57
CA LEU A 29 12.96 19.90 6.48
C LEU A 29 12.58 19.26 5.15
N GLU A 30 11.84 19.98 4.32
CA GLU A 30 11.53 19.59 2.95
C GLU A 30 12.05 20.67 2.00
N ARG A 31 12.62 20.25 0.87
CA ARG A 31 13.12 21.17 -0.15
C ARG A 31 11.96 21.68 -1.01
N GLU A 32 10.99 20.81 -1.29
CA GLU A 32 9.82 21.16 -2.09
C GLU A 32 8.79 21.98 -1.29
N GLY A 33 7.86 22.64 -1.99
CA GLY A 33 6.83 23.47 -1.36
C GLY A 33 5.75 22.68 -0.60
N VAL A 34 5.73 21.35 -0.73
CA VAL A 34 4.74 20.45 -0.11
C VAL A 34 5.41 19.15 0.35
N PRO A 35 4.93 18.52 1.44
CA PRO A 35 5.36 17.18 1.84
C PRO A 35 4.84 16.11 0.86
N GLY A 36 5.42 14.92 0.93
CA GLY A 36 5.00 13.73 0.16
C GLY A 36 6.16 13.04 -0.57
N GLY A 37 7.21 13.78 -0.90
CA GLY A 37 8.38 13.25 -1.62
C GLY A 37 7.95 12.59 -2.94
N ARG A 38 8.10 11.26 -3.05
CA ARG A 38 7.64 10.51 -4.24
C ARG A 38 6.12 10.36 -4.32
N ALA A 39 5.39 10.47 -3.21
CA ALA A 39 3.93 10.48 -3.19
C ALA A 39 3.41 11.90 -3.45
N GLY A 40 3.76 12.43 -4.63
CA GLY A 40 3.41 13.78 -5.05
C GLY A 40 2.08 13.85 -5.80
N LEU A 41 1.56 15.08 -5.90
CA LEU A 41 0.34 15.41 -6.61
C LEU A 41 0.62 16.53 -7.61
N LEU A 42 0.26 16.30 -8.86
CA LEU A 42 0.26 17.32 -9.92
C LEU A 42 -1.18 17.73 -10.22
N GLU A 43 -1.45 19.03 -10.18
CA GLU A 43 -2.73 19.59 -10.60
C GLU A 43 -2.54 20.35 -11.91
N LEU A 44 -3.26 19.94 -12.95
CA LEU A 44 -3.15 20.52 -14.30
C LEU A 44 -4.53 20.59 -14.93
N GLU A 45 -4.93 21.79 -15.36
CA GLU A 45 -6.20 22.02 -16.08
C GLU A 45 -7.45 21.47 -15.36
N GLY A 46 -7.46 21.51 -14.03
CA GLY A 46 -8.56 20.98 -13.20
C GLY A 46 -8.50 19.48 -12.93
N TYR A 47 -7.52 18.77 -13.47
CA TYR A 47 -7.24 17.37 -13.19
C TYR A 47 -6.19 17.21 -12.11
N ARG A 48 -6.24 16.09 -11.40
CA ARG A 48 -5.30 15.70 -10.33
C ARG A 48 -4.62 14.41 -10.74
N PHE A 49 -3.29 14.39 -10.68
CA PHE A 49 -2.46 13.25 -11.04
C PHE A 49 -1.52 12.90 -9.90
N ASP A 50 -1.67 11.70 -9.36
CA ASP A 50 -0.64 11.16 -8.46
C ASP A 50 0.62 10.88 -9.27
N THR A 51 1.73 11.49 -8.90
CA THR A 51 3.02 11.32 -9.59
C THR A 51 3.85 10.16 -9.02
N GLY A 52 3.25 9.41 -8.10
CA GLY A 52 3.89 8.47 -7.21
C GLY A 52 3.20 7.11 -7.15
N PRO A 53 3.41 6.35 -6.07
CA PRO A 53 2.70 5.10 -5.84
C PRO A 53 1.19 5.36 -5.65
N THR A 54 0.37 4.63 -6.40
CA THR A 54 -1.10 4.74 -6.36
C THR A 54 -1.78 3.50 -5.75
N VAL A 55 -1.04 2.40 -5.61
CA VAL A 55 -1.54 1.16 -4.99
C VAL A 55 -1.09 1.12 -3.55
N LEU A 56 -2.05 1.18 -2.63
CA LEU A 56 -1.80 1.03 -1.20
C LEU A 56 -2.14 -0.39 -0.76
N THR A 57 -1.12 -1.18 -0.44
CA THR A 57 -1.25 -2.48 0.22
C THR A 57 -0.78 -2.36 1.68
N MET A 58 -1.05 -3.38 2.49
CA MET A 58 -0.58 -3.44 3.88
C MET A 58 -0.89 -2.17 4.69
N THR A 59 -2.14 -1.73 4.65
CA THR A 59 -2.61 -0.48 5.26
C THR A 59 -2.33 -0.36 6.76
N GLY A 60 -2.11 -1.50 7.44
CA GLY A 60 -1.65 -1.54 8.84
C GLY A 60 -0.31 -0.85 9.09
N ILE A 61 0.62 -0.86 8.12
CA ILE A 61 1.91 -0.14 8.25
C ILE A 61 1.66 1.38 8.31
N LEU A 62 0.78 1.88 7.44
CA LEU A 62 0.39 3.29 7.44
C LEU A 62 -0.31 3.65 8.76
N ALA A 63 -1.24 2.80 9.22
CA ALA A 63 -1.92 2.99 10.50
C ALA A 63 -0.94 3.05 11.69
N GLY A 64 0.11 2.22 11.67
CA GLY A 64 1.17 2.24 12.68
C GLY A 64 1.88 3.59 12.80
N ALA A 65 2.14 4.27 11.69
CA ALA A 65 2.77 5.60 11.70
C ALA A 65 1.86 6.67 12.33
N PHE A 66 0.55 6.65 12.01
CA PHE A 66 -0.44 7.55 12.65
C PHE A 66 -0.56 7.26 14.14
N ALA A 67 -0.69 5.99 14.52
CA ALA A 67 -0.79 5.56 15.91
C ALA A 67 0.44 5.97 16.73
N ALA A 68 1.62 5.96 16.11
CA ALA A 68 2.85 6.42 16.75
C ALA A 68 2.80 7.91 17.12
N ALA A 69 2.07 8.74 16.38
CA ALA A 69 1.81 10.14 16.72
C ALA A 69 0.56 10.32 17.61
N GLY A 70 -0.07 9.24 18.06
CA GLY A 70 -1.29 9.27 18.86
C GLY A 70 -2.57 9.57 18.07
N ALA A 71 -2.57 9.31 16.76
CA ALA A 71 -3.72 9.53 15.88
C ALA A 71 -4.26 8.20 15.30
N ASP A 72 -5.55 8.17 14.96
CA ASP A 72 -6.13 7.11 14.15
C ASP A 72 -6.02 7.49 12.66
N LEU A 73 -5.65 6.53 11.81
CA LEU A 73 -5.62 6.73 10.35
C LEU A 73 -7.00 7.14 9.81
N ALA A 74 -8.07 6.55 10.35
CA ALA A 74 -9.43 6.76 9.85
C ALA A 74 -9.92 8.21 10.02
N ASP A 75 -9.36 8.95 10.98
CA ASP A 75 -9.69 10.37 11.21
C ASP A 75 -9.10 11.30 10.14
N HIS A 76 -8.11 10.81 9.38
CA HIS A 76 -7.34 11.62 8.43
C HIS A 76 -7.44 11.14 6.99
N VAL A 77 -7.61 9.83 6.76
CA VAL A 77 -7.58 9.22 5.44
C VAL A 77 -8.74 8.25 5.26
N THR A 78 -9.61 8.53 4.30
CA THR A 78 -10.63 7.57 3.86
C THR A 78 -10.03 6.61 2.82
N LEU A 79 -9.88 5.35 3.19
CA LEU A 79 -9.43 4.30 2.27
C LEU A 79 -10.63 3.68 1.54
N VAL A 80 -10.58 3.72 0.21
CA VAL A 80 -11.62 3.14 -0.65
C VAL A 80 -11.08 1.86 -1.29
N PRO A 81 -11.72 0.70 -1.05
CA PRO A 81 -11.34 -0.54 -1.73
C PRO A 81 -11.52 -0.42 -3.25
N VAL A 82 -10.50 -0.86 -4.00
CA VAL A 82 -10.54 -0.91 -5.47
C VAL A 82 -10.82 -2.35 -5.91
N ASP A 83 -11.95 -2.56 -6.59
CA ASP A 83 -12.36 -3.88 -7.06
C ASP A 83 -12.93 -3.84 -8.50
N PRO A 84 -12.37 -4.60 -9.46
CA PRO A 84 -11.13 -5.38 -9.35
C PRO A 84 -9.92 -4.49 -9.09
N MET A 85 -8.91 -5.03 -8.39
CA MET A 85 -7.65 -4.32 -8.11
C MET A 85 -6.99 -3.84 -9.41
N TYR A 86 -7.02 -4.67 -10.46
CA TYR A 86 -6.74 -4.27 -11.84
C TYR A 86 -7.34 -5.27 -12.83
N ARG A 87 -7.35 -4.90 -14.11
CA ARG A 87 -7.73 -5.79 -15.23
C ARG A 87 -6.49 -6.08 -16.06
N ALA A 88 -6.16 -7.36 -16.24
CA ALA A 88 -5.17 -7.80 -17.20
C ALA A 88 -5.88 -8.09 -18.54
N CYS A 89 -5.67 -7.22 -19.52
CA CYS A 89 -6.23 -7.34 -20.86
C CYS A 89 -5.16 -7.89 -21.81
N PHE A 90 -5.47 -8.98 -22.51
CA PHE A 90 -4.54 -9.66 -23.43
C PHE A 90 -4.87 -9.35 -24.90
N ALA A 91 -3.90 -9.59 -25.79
CA ALA A 91 -4.01 -9.25 -27.21
C ALA A 91 -5.09 -10.05 -27.95
N ASP A 92 -5.47 -11.23 -27.45
CA ASP A 92 -6.56 -12.06 -27.97
C ASP A 92 -7.95 -11.58 -27.51
N GLY A 93 -8.01 -10.50 -26.73
CA GLY A 93 -9.23 -9.93 -26.18
C GLY A 93 -9.69 -10.59 -24.87
N SER A 94 -8.97 -11.59 -24.35
CA SER A 94 -9.26 -12.15 -23.04
C SER A 94 -8.93 -11.13 -21.92
N GLU A 95 -9.70 -11.20 -20.84
CA GLU A 95 -9.55 -10.34 -19.67
C GLU A 95 -9.60 -11.17 -18.39
N LEU A 96 -8.59 -10.99 -17.54
CA LEU A 96 -8.54 -11.49 -16.18
C LEU A 96 -8.68 -10.31 -15.20
N ARG A 97 -9.75 -10.30 -14.40
CA ARG A 97 -9.99 -9.29 -13.37
C ARG A 97 -9.35 -9.73 -12.07
N VAL A 98 -8.29 -9.06 -11.65
CA VAL A 98 -7.61 -9.44 -10.42
C VAL A 98 -8.41 -8.93 -9.22
N ARG A 99 -9.04 -9.86 -8.51
CA ARG A 99 -9.93 -9.59 -7.37
C ARG A 99 -9.19 -9.75 -6.06
N GLN A 100 -9.63 -9.01 -5.05
CA GLN A 100 -9.13 -9.19 -3.69
C GLN A 100 -9.69 -10.50 -3.10
N GLY A 101 -8.81 -11.26 -2.45
CA GLY A 101 -9.18 -12.48 -1.73
C GLY A 101 -9.08 -13.76 -2.57
N ARG A 102 -8.86 -14.88 -1.88
CA ARG A 102 -8.58 -16.18 -2.50
C ARG A 102 -9.74 -16.67 -3.38
N GLU A 103 -10.96 -16.71 -2.85
CA GLU A 103 -12.09 -17.27 -3.58
C GLU A 103 -12.52 -16.41 -4.78
N PRO A 104 -12.70 -15.07 -4.67
CA PRO A 104 -13.03 -14.25 -5.83
C PRO A 104 -11.98 -14.34 -6.95
N MET A 105 -10.69 -14.41 -6.59
CA MET A 105 -9.63 -14.60 -7.58
C MET A 105 -9.66 -16.00 -8.20
N ARG A 106 -9.90 -17.04 -7.39
CA ARG A 106 -10.02 -18.43 -7.86
C ARG A 106 -11.18 -18.61 -8.83
N GLU A 107 -12.33 -18.00 -8.55
CA GLU A 107 -13.50 -18.00 -9.44
C GLU A 107 -13.18 -17.33 -10.78
N GLU A 108 -12.47 -16.20 -10.76
CA GLU A 108 -12.05 -15.53 -11.98
C GLU A 108 -11.06 -16.38 -12.79
N ILE A 109 -10.08 -17.00 -12.14
CA ILE A 109 -9.15 -17.93 -12.80
C ILE A 109 -9.90 -19.12 -13.39
N GLN A 110 -10.88 -19.68 -12.67
CA GLN A 110 -11.69 -20.78 -13.22
C GLN A 110 -12.44 -20.34 -14.48
N ARG A 111 -13.01 -19.13 -14.48
CA ARG A 111 -13.74 -18.57 -15.61
C ARG A 111 -12.86 -18.35 -16.84
N VAL A 112 -11.63 -17.87 -16.66
CA VAL A 112 -10.74 -17.47 -17.76
C VAL A 112 -9.79 -18.59 -18.18
N CYS A 113 -9.22 -19.30 -17.22
CA CYS A 113 -8.12 -20.25 -17.41
C CYS A 113 -8.56 -21.73 -17.18
N GLY A 114 -9.74 -21.96 -16.62
CA GLY A 114 -10.30 -23.29 -16.38
C GLY A 114 -10.04 -23.85 -14.97
N ALA A 115 -10.73 -24.96 -14.66
CA ALA A 115 -10.77 -25.53 -13.31
C ALA A 115 -9.40 -26.02 -12.79
N GLY A 116 -8.55 -26.55 -13.67
CA GLY A 116 -7.22 -27.02 -13.30
C GLY A 116 -6.32 -25.89 -12.77
N GLU A 117 -6.35 -24.74 -13.44
CA GLU A 117 -5.59 -23.55 -13.02
C GLU A 117 -6.15 -22.93 -11.75
N ALA A 118 -7.46 -22.97 -11.56
CA ALA A 118 -8.10 -22.51 -10.32
C ALA A 118 -7.68 -23.37 -9.11
N GLU A 119 -7.54 -24.68 -9.29
CA GLU A 119 -7.02 -25.57 -8.25
C GLU A 119 -5.53 -25.33 -7.99
N ALA A 120 -4.74 -25.16 -9.05
CA ALA A 120 -3.31 -24.84 -8.96
C ALA A 120 -3.06 -23.52 -8.21
N PHE A 121 -3.85 -22.49 -8.50
CA PHE A 121 -3.84 -21.22 -7.77
C PHE A 121 -4.11 -21.43 -6.27
N GLY A 122 -5.09 -22.27 -5.93
CA GLY A 122 -5.37 -22.65 -4.55
C GLY A 122 -4.12 -23.19 -3.84
N ARG A 123 -3.45 -24.18 -4.43
CA ARG A 123 -2.20 -24.75 -3.87
C ARG A 123 -1.08 -23.72 -3.77
N PHE A 124 -0.97 -22.84 -4.77
CA PHE A 124 0.02 -21.77 -4.78
C PHE A 124 -0.21 -20.76 -3.65
N CYS A 125 -1.47 -20.38 -3.38
CA CYS A 125 -1.81 -19.53 -2.23
C CYS A 125 -1.44 -20.17 -0.90
N ASP A 126 -1.64 -21.48 -0.73
CA ASP A 126 -1.25 -22.18 0.50
C ASP A 126 0.26 -22.10 0.72
N TRP A 127 1.04 -22.40 -0.31
CA TRP A 127 2.50 -22.29 -0.27
C TRP A 127 2.98 -20.85 0.00
N LEU A 128 2.43 -19.85 -0.70
CA LEU A 128 2.76 -18.45 -0.45
C LEU A 128 2.41 -18.00 0.97
N THR A 129 1.32 -18.53 1.54
CA THR A 129 0.92 -18.21 2.91
C THR A 129 1.89 -18.78 3.92
N GLU A 130 2.38 -20.00 3.71
CA GLU A 130 3.44 -20.59 4.54
C GLU A 130 4.72 -19.75 4.45
N LEU A 131 5.13 -19.38 3.24
CA LEU A 131 6.29 -18.52 3.02
C LEU A 131 6.13 -17.15 3.69
N TYR A 132 4.97 -16.52 3.56
CA TYR A 132 4.67 -15.24 4.19
C TYR A 132 4.83 -15.31 5.72
N ARG A 133 4.25 -16.33 6.35
CA ARG A 133 4.35 -16.51 7.82
C ARG A 133 5.78 -16.76 8.28
N LEU A 134 6.61 -17.38 7.45
CA LEU A 134 8.02 -17.59 7.76
C LEU A 134 8.85 -16.31 7.54
N VAL A 135 8.61 -15.57 6.46
CA VAL A 135 9.47 -14.44 6.08
C VAL A 135 9.15 -13.18 6.88
N MET A 136 7.87 -12.87 7.09
CA MET A 136 7.45 -11.61 7.70
C MET A 136 8.13 -11.30 9.05
N PRO A 137 8.07 -12.17 10.08
CA PRO A 137 8.63 -11.87 11.39
C PRO A 137 10.16 -11.97 11.46
N ASN A 138 10.82 -12.46 10.40
CA ASN A 138 12.26 -12.70 10.40
C ASN A 138 13.04 -11.71 9.53
N PHE A 139 12.39 -11.08 8.56
CA PHE A 139 13.06 -10.23 7.56
C PHE A 139 12.39 -8.89 7.30
N ILE A 140 11.14 -8.68 7.74
CA ILE A 140 10.36 -7.47 7.42
C ILE A 140 10.01 -6.68 8.68
N ASP A 141 9.39 -7.32 9.67
CA ASP A 141 9.13 -6.75 11.00
C ASP A 141 10.33 -6.97 11.95
#